data_AF-A0A6N3J542-F1
#
_entry.id   AF-A0A6N3J542-F1
#
_cell.length_a   1.000
_cell.length_b   1.000
_cell.length_c   1.000
_cell.angle_alpha   90.00
_cell.angle_beta   90.00
_cell.angle_gamma   90.00
#
_symmetry.space_group_name_H-M   'P 1'
#
loop_
_entity.id
_entity.type
_entity.pdbx_description
1 polymer ?
#
loop_
_entity_poly.entity_id
_entity_poly.type
_entity_poly.pdbx_seq_one_letter_code
_entity_poly.pdbx_strand_id
1 'polypeptide(L)'
;MSILGLFGCDNGRNIAIICKNNPEICADLHKDSWCLAEKTQLIRDRYTLKDTTNPTGKQLYLQLTYLEDYSRCIELAAGVQHIIHTSRTADRARAFRLSTDNLTQLQEQTRERQDPFMSYYQWTRFGDTQALNRLLEHENAGEVTDPFLLAQIATYYSNRDAIKSQQLYLKVLSEIQYDDFDVNWLLGLASTFRHTQQFDKTYMLTKANLLLTQQKYSEDKMLALLSNNKTLAAKLDKYAQTLIDALKNGNYSTSSVRKWLEPAPQILPAETITTEPVPEK
;
A
#
# COMPACT_ATOMS: atom_id res chain seq x y z
N MET A 1 40.81 -21.45 30.94
CA MET A 1 39.95 -22.33 30.12
C MET A 1 38.70 -21.52 29.79
N SER A 2 38.80 -20.70 28.75
CA SER A 2 37.73 -19.77 28.35
C SER A 2 36.90 -20.43 27.26
N ILE A 3 35.69 -20.84 27.62
CA ILE A 3 34.67 -21.27 26.66
C ILE A 3 34.01 -19.98 26.15
N LEU A 4 34.47 -19.49 25.00
CA LEU A 4 33.74 -18.50 24.21
C LEU A 4 32.56 -19.24 23.55
N GLY A 5 31.41 -19.21 24.21
CA GLY A 5 30.14 -19.60 23.61
C GLY A 5 29.80 -18.59 22.50
N LEU A 6 29.92 -19.01 21.25
CA LEU A 6 29.31 -18.34 20.11
C LEU A 6 27.79 -18.49 20.24
N PHE A 7 27.15 -17.55 20.93
CA PHE A 7 25.73 -17.30 20.72
C PHE A 7 25.58 -16.71 19.33
N GLY A 8 25.32 -17.57 18.34
CA GLY A 8 24.85 -17.12 17.03
C GLY A 8 23.54 -16.37 17.20
N CYS A 9 23.48 -15.13 16.69
CA CYS A 9 22.24 -14.38 16.49
C CYS A 9 21.37 -15.07 15.42
N ASP A 10 20.82 -16.24 15.73
CA ASP A 10 19.80 -16.88 14.91
C ASP A 10 18.43 -16.29 15.27
N ASN A 11 18.21 -15.05 14.84
CA ASN A 11 16.99 -14.30 15.05
C ASN A 11 15.89 -14.77 14.10
N GLY A 12 15.41 -16.03 14.18
CA GLY A 12 14.13 -16.49 13.59
C GLY A 12 13.86 -16.13 12.11
N ARG A 13 14.87 -15.76 11.33
CA ARG A 13 14.75 -15.12 9.99
C ARG A 13 15.51 -15.86 8.91
N ASN A 14 16.14 -16.98 9.24
CA ASN A 14 16.75 -17.86 8.27
C ASN A 14 15.67 -18.79 7.68
N ILE A 15 15.27 -18.50 6.44
CA ILE A 15 14.28 -19.25 5.68
C ILE A 15 14.62 -20.75 5.60
N ALA A 16 15.91 -21.09 5.54
CA ALA A 16 16.34 -22.49 5.52
C ALA A 16 15.99 -23.22 6.83
N ILE A 17 16.08 -22.53 7.97
CA ILE A 17 15.74 -23.11 9.28
C ILE A 17 14.22 -23.24 9.42
N ILE A 18 13.46 -22.23 8.97
CA ILE A 18 12.00 -22.30 8.93
C ILE A 18 11.55 -23.52 8.12
N CYS A 19 12.03 -23.66 6.88
CA CYS A 19 11.65 -24.80 6.03
C CYS A 19 12.15 -26.14 6.58
N LYS A 20 13.31 -26.19 7.24
CA LYS A 20 13.82 -27.43 7.86
C LYS A 20 12.92 -27.90 8.99
N ASN A 21 12.47 -26.99 9.84
CA ASN A 21 11.67 -27.31 11.03
C ASN A 21 10.16 -27.38 10.73
N ASN A 22 9.73 -26.78 9.61
CA ASN A 22 8.33 -26.68 9.19
C ASN A 22 8.24 -26.96 7.68
N PRO A 23 8.53 -28.19 7.22
CA PRO A 23 8.59 -28.52 5.80
C PRO A 23 7.28 -28.22 5.06
N GLU A 24 6.14 -28.29 5.74
CA GLU A 24 4.82 -27.96 5.21
C GLU A 24 4.70 -26.51 4.71
N ILE A 25 5.47 -25.58 5.27
CA ILE A 25 5.44 -24.16 4.86
C ILE A 25 6.06 -23.97 3.48
N CYS A 26 7.00 -24.83 3.10
CA CYS A 26 7.84 -24.67 1.91
C CYS A 26 7.66 -25.79 0.87
N ALA A 27 6.80 -26.77 1.14
CA ALA A 27 6.69 -28.00 0.35
C ALA A 27 6.29 -27.75 -1.13
N ASP A 28 5.49 -26.72 -1.37
CA ASP A 28 5.01 -26.29 -2.69
C ASP A 28 6.00 -25.36 -3.42
N LEU A 29 7.08 -24.92 -2.76
CA LEU A 29 8.03 -23.94 -3.30
C LEU A 29 9.19 -24.61 -4.04
N HIS A 30 9.79 -23.87 -4.98
CA HIS A 30 10.95 -24.34 -5.74
C HIS A 30 12.27 -24.12 -4.96
N LYS A 31 13.28 -24.94 -5.26
CA LYS A 31 14.50 -25.05 -4.44
C LYS A 31 15.62 -24.07 -4.77
N ASP A 32 15.74 -23.65 -6.03
CA ASP A 32 16.86 -22.79 -6.43
C ASP A 32 16.65 -21.31 -6.06
N SER A 33 17.53 -20.42 -6.53
CA SER A 33 17.59 -19.02 -6.10
C SER A 33 16.64 -18.09 -6.85
N TRP A 34 15.78 -18.60 -7.74
CA TRP A 34 14.77 -17.74 -8.38
C TRP A 34 13.75 -17.23 -7.36
N CYS A 35 13.14 -16.09 -7.66
CA CYS A 35 12.09 -15.48 -6.85
C CYS A 35 12.43 -15.40 -5.35
N LEU A 36 13.69 -15.13 -5.01
CA LEU A 36 14.17 -15.26 -3.64
C LEU A 36 13.44 -14.28 -2.71
N ALA A 37 13.14 -13.07 -3.19
CA ALA A 37 12.43 -12.04 -2.43
C ALA A 37 10.99 -12.48 -2.13
N GLU A 38 10.25 -12.87 -3.17
CA GLU A 38 8.86 -13.31 -3.09
C GLU A 38 8.74 -14.58 -2.24
N LYS A 39 9.63 -15.55 -2.45
CA LYS A 39 9.72 -16.78 -1.65
C LYS A 39 9.98 -16.49 -0.18
N THR A 40 10.93 -15.60 0.11
CA THR A 40 11.26 -15.21 1.48
C THR A 40 10.08 -14.56 2.18
N GLN A 41 9.37 -13.68 1.47
CA GLN A 41 8.20 -12.98 2.03
C GLN A 41 7.06 -13.96 2.30
N LEU A 42 6.72 -14.81 1.33
CA LEU A 42 5.67 -15.82 1.46
C LEU A 42 5.95 -16.80 2.60
N ILE A 43 7.18 -17.27 2.76
CA ILE A 43 7.55 -18.20 3.85
C ILE A 43 7.43 -17.54 5.22
N ARG A 44 7.86 -16.27 5.35
CA ARG A 44 7.75 -15.54 6.63
C ARG A 44 6.31 -15.32 7.02
N ASP A 45 5.47 -14.96 6.07
CA ASP A 45 4.04 -14.76 6.29
C ASP A 45 3.35 -16.07 6.71
N ARG A 46 3.55 -17.15 5.95
CA ARG A 46 3.06 -18.49 6.32
C ARG A 46 3.53 -18.95 7.69
N TYR A 47 4.79 -18.68 8.04
CA TYR A 47 5.32 -19.02 9.37
C TYR A 47 4.67 -18.20 10.48
N THR A 48 4.41 -16.92 10.24
CA THR A 48 3.68 -16.06 11.19
C THR A 48 2.24 -16.56 11.39
N LEU A 49 1.62 -17.10 10.33
CA LEU A 49 0.23 -17.57 10.37
C LEU A 49 0.07 -19.04 10.79
N LYS A 50 1.16 -19.80 10.89
CA LYS A 50 1.13 -21.26 11.13
C LYS A 50 0.24 -21.66 12.30
N ASP A 51 0.34 -20.95 13.42
CA ASP A 51 -0.41 -21.24 14.65
C ASP A 51 -1.61 -20.29 14.85
N THR A 52 -1.97 -19.50 13.83
CA THR A 52 -3.07 -18.54 13.89
C THR A 52 -4.38 -19.20 13.46
N THR A 53 -5.27 -19.48 14.42
CA THR A 53 -6.56 -20.15 14.14
C THR A 53 -7.55 -19.28 13.36
N ASN A 54 -7.56 -17.95 13.61
CA ASN A 54 -8.46 -17.01 12.96
C ASN A 54 -7.69 -15.79 12.42
N PRO A 55 -7.07 -15.90 11.24
CA PRO A 55 -6.35 -14.79 10.64
C PRO A 55 -7.25 -13.57 10.40
N THR A 56 -6.72 -12.40 10.74
CA THR A 56 -7.36 -11.11 10.44
C THR A 56 -7.47 -10.89 8.93
N GLY A 57 -8.35 -9.99 8.51
CA GLY A 57 -8.45 -9.56 7.12
C GLY A 57 -7.12 -9.10 6.54
N LYS A 58 -6.34 -8.31 7.29
CA LYS A 58 -5.02 -7.85 6.87
C LYS A 58 -4.06 -9.02 6.63
N GLN A 59 -4.03 -9.99 7.54
CA GLN A 59 -3.17 -11.17 7.40
C GLN A 59 -3.54 -12.00 6.17
N LEU A 60 -4.83 -12.23 5.92
CA LEU A 60 -5.28 -12.95 4.72
C LEU A 60 -4.97 -12.18 3.44
N TYR A 61 -5.12 -10.85 3.45
CA TYR A 61 -4.76 -9.99 2.33
C TYR A 61 -3.27 -10.10 2.00
N LEU A 62 -2.40 -10.04 3.01
CA LEU A 62 -0.96 -10.21 2.83
C LEU A 62 -0.63 -11.62 2.28
N GLN A 63 -1.23 -12.67 2.85
CA GLN A 63 -1.03 -14.04 2.40
C GLN A 63 -1.45 -14.25 0.93
N LEU A 64 -2.58 -13.67 0.51
CA LEU A 64 -3.05 -13.67 -0.87
C LEU A 64 -2.07 -12.95 -1.79
N THR A 65 -1.71 -11.71 -1.46
CA THR A 65 -0.82 -10.89 -2.30
C THR A 65 0.61 -11.44 -2.40
N TYR A 66 1.17 -11.98 -1.32
CA TYR A 66 2.48 -12.64 -1.37
C TYR A 66 2.47 -13.92 -2.20
N LEU A 67 1.35 -14.66 -2.20
CA LEU A 67 1.19 -15.83 -3.05
C LEU A 67 0.99 -15.45 -4.52
N GLU A 68 0.28 -14.35 -4.81
CA GLU A 68 0.19 -13.76 -6.16
C GLU A 68 1.56 -13.35 -6.70
N ASP A 69 2.34 -12.63 -5.90
CA ASP A 69 3.67 -12.15 -6.31
C ASP A 69 4.63 -13.31 -6.56
N TYR A 70 4.63 -14.32 -5.67
CA TYR A 70 5.39 -15.54 -5.89
C TYR A 70 4.95 -16.26 -7.17
N SER A 71 3.63 -16.42 -7.38
CA SER A 71 3.08 -17.09 -8.57
C SER A 71 3.49 -16.40 -9.87
N ARG A 72 3.42 -15.07 -9.90
CA ARG A 72 3.82 -14.25 -11.06
C ARG A 72 5.32 -14.37 -11.34
N CYS A 73 6.15 -14.38 -10.30
CA CYS A 73 7.58 -14.57 -10.48
C CYS A 73 7.93 -15.98 -10.98
N ILE A 74 7.36 -17.03 -10.37
CA ILE A 74 7.71 -18.41 -10.71
C ILE A 74 7.16 -18.82 -12.08
N GLU A 75 6.06 -18.22 -12.55
CA GLU A 75 5.58 -18.33 -13.92
C GLU A 75 6.68 -17.98 -14.93
N LEU A 76 7.25 -16.78 -14.79
CA LEU A 76 8.32 -16.29 -15.65
C LEU A 76 9.57 -17.17 -15.54
N ALA A 77 9.93 -17.58 -14.32
CA ALA A 77 11.11 -18.41 -14.07
C ALA A 77 10.96 -19.86 -14.60
N ALA A 78 9.73 -20.39 -14.64
CA ALA A 78 9.42 -21.70 -15.21
C ALA A 78 9.52 -21.71 -16.74
N GLY A 79 9.37 -20.55 -17.40
CA GLY A 79 9.66 -20.37 -18.83
C GLY A 79 11.13 -20.60 -19.19
N VAL A 80 12.06 -20.48 -18.23
CA VAL A 80 13.50 -20.65 -18.46
C VAL A 80 13.90 -22.14 -18.41
N GLN A 81 14.28 -22.68 -19.57
CA GLN A 81 14.66 -24.09 -19.73
C GLN A 81 16.17 -24.30 -19.52
N HIS A 82 16.53 -25.16 -18.56
CA HIS A 82 17.91 -25.61 -18.36
C HIS A 82 18.20 -26.84 -19.22
N ILE A 83 19.20 -26.77 -20.12
CA ILE A 83 19.61 -27.89 -20.98
C ILE A 83 20.26 -29.03 -20.16
N ILE A 84 21.12 -28.69 -19.21
CA ILE A 84 21.88 -29.66 -18.40
C ILE A 84 21.14 -30.04 -17.11
N HIS A 85 20.50 -29.06 -16.45
CA HIS A 85 19.82 -29.24 -15.17
C HIS A 85 18.30 -29.21 -15.32
N THR A 86 17.77 -30.08 -16.18
CA THR A 86 16.34 -30.17 -16.51
C THR A 86 15.44 -30.36 -15.28
N SER A 87 15.96 -31.00 -14.22
CA SER A 87 15.25 -31.16 -12.94
C SER A 87 14.88 -29.82 -12.28
N ARG A 88 15.68 -28.76 -12.46
CA ARG A 88 15.35 -27.42 -11.93
C ARG A 88 14.20 -26.79 -12.68
N THR A 89 14.17 -26.94 -14.00
CA THR A 89 13.06 -26.50 -14.83
C THR A 89 11.77 -27.23 -14.46
N ALA A 90 11.83 -28.55 -14.26
CA ALA A 90 10.69 -29.32 -13.79
C ALA A 90 10.22 -28.89 -12.39
N ASP A 91 11.14 -28.58 -11.47
CA ASP A 91 10.85 -28.10 -10.11
C ASP A 91 10.09 -26.75 -10.13
N ARG A 92 10.52 -25.81 -10.97
CA ARG A 92 9.85 -24.51 -11.14
C ARG A 92 8.47 -24.66 -11.77
N ALA A 93 8.33 -25.50 -12.81
CA ALA A 93 7.04 -25.79 -13.42
C ALA A 93 6.06 -26.44 -12.44
N ARG A 94 6.54 -27.34 -11.55
CA ARG A 94 5.74 -27.87 -10.45
C ARG A 94 5.30 -26.75 -9.51
N ALA A 95 6.24 -25.93 -9.05
CA ALA A 95 5.97 -24.89 -8.07
C ALA A 95 4.99 -23.83 -8.58
N PHE A 96 5.06 -23.48 -9.87
CA PHE A 96 4.08 -22.57 -10.51
C PHE A 96 2.66 -23.14 -10.51
N ARG A 97 2.51 -24.42 -10.86
CA ARG A 97 1.21 -25.09 -10.82
C ARG A 97 0.63 -25.09 -9.41
N LEU A 98 1.43 -25.53 -8.45
CA LEU A 98 1.00 -25.60 -7.04
C LEU A 98 0.68 -24.22 -6.47
N SER A 99 1.44 -23.18 -6.81
CA SER A 99 1.16 -21.83 -6.32
C SER A 99 -0.15 -21.26 -6.86
N THR A 100 -0.48 -21.57 -8.12
CA THR A 100 -1.75 -21.19 -8.74
C THR A 100 -2.94 -21.93 -8.13
N ASP A 101 -2.79 -23.25 -7.90
CA ASP A 101 -3.81 -24.07 -7.24
C ASP A 101 -4.05 -23.58 -5.80
N ASN A 102 -2.97 -23.29 -5.06
CA ASN A 102 -3.04 -22.78 -3.69
C ASN A 102 -3.67 -21.37 -3.64
N LEU A 103 -3.37 -20.51 -4.61
CA LEU A 103 -3.96 -19.18 -4.69
C LEU A 103 -5.47 -19.28 -4.91
N THR A 104 -5.89 -20.10 -5.86
CA THR A 104 -7.31 -20.35 -6.15
C THR A 104 -8.03 -20.86 -4.91
N GLN A 105 -7.44 -21.83 -4.20
CA GLN A 105 -8.03 -22.35 -2.96
C GLN A 105 -8.16 -21.28 -1.88
N LEU A 106 -7.14 -20.44 -1.68
CA LEU A 106 -7.17 -19.38 -0.68
C LEU A 106 -8.20 -18.29 -1.04
N GLN A 107 -8.33 -17.96 -2.33
CA GLN A 107 -9.36 -17.04 -2.82
C GLN A 107 -10.76 -17.58 -2.53
N GLU A 108 -11.02 -18.86 -2.78
CA GLU A 108 -12.31 -19.49 -2.47
C GLU A 108 -12.60 -19.55 -0.97
N GLN A 109 -11.60 -19.89 -0.14
CA GLN A 109 -11.74 -19.91 1.31
C GLN A 109 -12.05 -18.53 1.92
N THR A 110 -11.60 -17.46 1.26
CA THR A 110 -11.79 -16.07 1.71
C THR A 110 -12.93 -15.35 0.99
N ARG A 111 -13.62 -16.02 0.06
CA ARG A 111 -14.65 -15.42 -0.82
C ARG A 111 -15.80 -14.75 -0.07
N GLU A 112 -16.23 -15.32 1.05
CA GLU A 112 -17.36 -14.79 1.84
C GLU A 112 -16.93 -13.78 2.91
N ARG A 113 -15.64 -13.48 3.04
CA ARG A 113 -15.15 -12.49 4.01
C ARG A 113 -15.51 -11.07 3.53
N GLN A 114 -16.01 -10.26 4.46
CA GLN A 114 -16.49 -8.91 4.16
C GLN A 114 -15.70 -7.80 4.85
N ASP A 115 -14.73 -8.15 5.71
CA ASP A 115 -13.89 -7.16 6.40
C ASP A 115 -13.16 -6.22 5.41
N PRO A 116 -12.70 -5.03 5.85
CA PRO A 116 -12.20 -3.99 4.94
C PRO A 116 -11.10 -4.46 3.98
N PHE A 117 -10.15 -5.28 4.47
CA PHE A 117 -9.06 -5.78 3.63
C PHE A 117 -9.54 -6.77 2.58
N MET A 118 -10.51 -7.62 2.93
CA MET A 118 -11.11 -8.58 2.00
C MET A 118 -12.00 -7.89 0.97
N SER A 119 -12.79 -6.89 1.40
CA SER A 119 -13.56 -6.05 0.49
C SER A 119 -12.65 -5.30 -0.50
N TYR A 120 -11.51 -4.77 -0.04
CA TYR A 120 -10.51 -4.16 -0.92
C TYR A 120 -9.88 -5.17 -1.90
N TYR A 121 -9.53 -6.37 -1.43
CA TYR A 121 -8.96 -7.43 -2.27
C TYR A 121 -9.93 -7.84 -3.38
N GLN A 122 -11.17 -8.16 -3.02
CA GLN A 122 -12.20 -8.61 -3.95
C GLN A 122 -12.50 -7.56 -5.02
N TRP A 123 -12.59 -6.29 -4.61
CA TRP A 123 -12.77 -5.20 -5.55
C TRP A 123 -11.60 -5.08 -6.53
N THR A 124 -10.36 -5.05 -6.03
CA THR A 124 -9.19 -4.78 -6.88
C THR A 124 -8.75 -5.96 -7.74
N ARG A 125 -9.05 -7.20 -7.35
CA ARG A 125 -8.69 -8.41 -8.10
C ARG A 125 -9.80 -8.91 -9.01
N PHE A 126 -11.06 -8.79 -8.59
CA PHE A 126 -12.19 -9.36 -9.32
C PHE A 126 -13.13 -8.30 -9.91
N GLY A 127 -12.88 -7.02 -9.66
CA GLY A 127 -13.77 -5.95 -10.11
C GLY A 127 -15.12 -5.96 -9.38
N ASP A 128 -15.20 -6.59 -8.20
CA ASP A 128 -16.43 -6.67 -7.42
C ASP A 128 -16.84 -5.29 -6.90
N THR A 129 -17.88 -4.72 -7.51
CA THR A 129 -18.41 -3.40 -7.15
C THR A 129 -19.19 -3.43 -5.84
N GLN A 130 -19.74 -4.58 -5.43
CA GLN A 130 -20.37 -4.72 -4.11
C GLN A 130 -19.30 -4.69 -3.02
N ALA A 131 -18.14 -5.31 -3.25
CA ALA A 131 -16.99 -5.24 -2.35
C ALA A 131 -16.46 -3.81 -2.20
N LEU A 132 -16.41 -3.04 -3.29
CA LEU A 132 -16.11 -1.60 -3.21
C LEU A 132 -17.10 -0.87 -2.31
N ASN A 133 -18.41 -1.07 -2.50
CA ASN A 133 -19.42 -0.40 -1.68
C ASN A 133 -19.26 -0.76 -0.20
N ARG A 134 -19.05 -2.04 0.14
CA ARG A 134 -18.75 -2.49 1.51
C ARG A 134 -17.53 -1.78 2.09
N LEU A 135 -16.44 -1.67 1.32
CA LEU A 135 -15.23 -0.96 1.77
C LEU A 135 -15.50 0.52 2.10
N LEU A 136 -16.29 1.19 1.25
CA LEU A 136 -16.66 2.59 1.48
C LEU A 136 -17.61 2.75 2.67
N GLU A 137 -18.52 1.81 2.89
CA GLU A 137 -19.37 1.77 4.09
C GLU A 137 -18.55 1.62 5.37
N HIS A 138 -17.57 0.70 5.38
CA HIS A 138 -16.62 0.58 6.50
C HIS A 138 -15.84 1.88 6.75
N GLU A 139 -15.43 2.60 5.70
CA GLU A 139 -14.74 3.88 5.87
C GLU A 139 -15.66 4.96 6.45
N ASN A 140 -16.88 5.08 5.93
CA ASN A 140 -17.87 6.03 6.43
C ASN A 140 -18.28 5.73 7.88
N ALA A 141 -18.30 4.46 8.27
CA ALA A 141 -18.53 4.04 9.66
C ALA A 141 -17.31 4.27 10.59
N GLY A 142 -16.15 4.67 10.04
CA GLY A 142 -14.92 4.88 10.80
C GLY A 142 -14.16 3.60 11.15
N GLU A 143 -14.52 2.47 10.55
CA GLU A 143 -13.94 1.15 10.82
C GLU A 143 -12.63 0.91 10.06
N VAL A 144 -12.32 1.74 9.06
CA VAL A 144 -11.03 1.73 8.36
C VAL A 144 -10.04 2.64 9.08
N THR A 145 -9.12 2.02 9.81
CA THR A 145 -8.04 2.72 10.54
C THR A 145 -6.65 2.43 9.97
N ASP A 146 -6.51 1.43 9.10
CA ASP A 146 -5.22 1.07 8.54
C ASP A 146 -4.77 2.12 7.50
N PRO A 147 -3.58 2.74 7.67
CA PRO A 147 -3.11 3.79 6.75
C PRO A 147 -3.01 3.34 5.30
N PHE A 148 -2.67 2.06 5.05
CA PHE A 148 -2.62 1.54 3.69
C PHE A 148 -4.01 1.58 3.06
N LEU A 149 -5.04 1.03 3.73
CA LEU A 149 -6.40 1.05 3.19
C LEU A 149 -6.94 2.47 3.03
N LEU A 150 -6.68 3.37 3.99
CA LEU A 150 -7.07 4.77 3.87
C LEU A 150 -6.45 5.42 2.62
N ALA A 151 -5.17 5.14 2.31
CA ALA A 151 -4.53 5.63 1.10
C ALA A 151 -5.13 5.03 -0.19
N GLN A 152 -5.54 3.76 -0.16
CA GLN A 152 -6.23 3.12 -1.28
C GLN A 152 -7.60 3.76 -1.54
N ILE A 153 -8.36 4.04 -0.48
CA ILE A 153 -9.65 4.72 -0.58
C ILE A 153 -9.45 6.18 -1.01
N ALA A 154 -8.40 6.85 -0.53
CA ALA A 154 -8.03 8.18 -1.02
C ALA A 154 -7.76 8.16 -2.53
N THR A 155 -7.06 7.14 -3.03
CA THR A 155 -6.83 6.95 -4.47
C THR A 155 -8.13 6.79 -5.24
N TYR A 156 -9.10 6.01 -4.71
CA TYR A 156 -10.43 5.90 -5.29
C TYR A 156 -11.12 7.27 -5.43
N TYR A 157 -11.07 8.10 -4.37
CA TYR A 157 -11.70 9.42 -4.37
C TYR A 157 -10.95 10.47 -5.19
N SER A 158 -9.68 10.27 -5.56
CA SER A 158 -8.83 11.30 -6.18
C SER A 158 -9.45 12.05 -7.38
N ASN A 159 -10.19 11.33 -8.23
CA ASN A 159 -10.89 11.88 -9.40
C ASN A 159 -12.41 12.01 -9.22
N ARG A 160 -12.94 11.69 -8.03
CA ARG A 160 -14.38 11.65 -7.73
C ARG A 160 -14.79 12.70 -6.71
N ASP A 161 -13.98 12.81 -5.65
CA ASP A 161 -14.08 13.81 -4.60
C ASP A 161 -12.66 14.15 -4.12
N ALA A 162 -12.09 15.20 -4.71
CA ALA A 162 -10.74 15.62 -4.41
C ALA A 162 -10.59 16.07 -2.94
N ILE A 163 -11.64 16.60 -2.31
CA ILE A 163 -11.56 17.07 -0.92
C ILE A 163 -11.56 15.88 0.05
N LYS A 164 -12.46 14.91 -0.14
CA LYS A 164 -12.44 13.65 0.63
C LYS A 164 -11.11 12.92 0.47
N SER A 165 -10.58 12.88 -0.75
CA SER A 165 -9.26 12.30 -1.03
C SER A 165 -8.14 13.03 -0.26
N GLN A 166 -8.14 14.37 -0.25
CA GLN A 166 -7.20 15.17 0.56
C GLN A 166 -7.31 14.81 2.04
N GLN A 167 -8.52 14.78 2.59
CA GLN A 167 -8.76 14.46 4.01
C GLN A 167 -8.22 13.08 4.38
N LEU A 168 -8.45 12.06 3.55
CA LEU A 168 -7.97 10.71 3.77
C LEU A 168 -6.45 10.63 3.73
N TYR A 169 -5.80 11.22 2.72
CA TYR A 169 -4.33 11.26 2.67
C TYR A 169 -3.73 12.03 3.86
N LEU A 170 -4.34 13.12 4.30
CA LEU A 170 -3.87 13.86 5.48
C LEU A 170 -4.05 13.06 6.78
N LYS A 171 -5.10 12.25 6.87
CA LYS A 171 -5.28 11.27 7.96
C LYS A 171 -4.17 10.22 7.94
N VAL A 172 -3.87 9.65 6.78
CA VAL A 172 -2.74 8.73 6.59
C VAL A 172 -1.42 9.33 7.10
N LEU A 173 -1.08 10.55 6.67
CA LEU A 173 0.15 11.23 7.13
C LEU A 173 0.16 11.52 8.64
N SER A 174 -1.01 11.62 9.28
CA SER A 174 -1.13 11.87 10.72
C SER A 174 -0.94 10.63 11.58
N GLU A 175 -1.18 9.44 11.02
CA GLU A 175 -1.20 8.17 11.76
C GLU A 175 -0.01 7.27 11.43
N ILE A 176 0.60 7.43 10.25
CA ILE A 176 1.68 6.56 9.78
C ILE A 176 3.01 6.80 10.51
N GLN A 177 3.71 5.72 10.84
CA GLN A 177 5.12 5.76 11.22
C GLN A 177 6.02 5.89 9.99
N TYR A 178 7.11 6.63 10.09
CA TYR A 178 7.95 6.91 8.92
C TYR A 178 8.52 5.65 8.24
N ASP A 179 8.81 4.59 9.00
CA ASP A 179 9.33 3.33 8.43
C ASP A 179 8.31 2.61 7.53
N ASP A 180 7.01 2.83 7.76
CA ASP A 180 5.91 2.25 6.99
C ASP A 180 5.33 3.23 5.94
N PHE A 181 5.92 4.42 5.82
CA PHE A 181 5.44 5.48 4.94
C PHE A 181 5.79 5.21 3.48
N ASP A 182 4.77 5.17 2.60
CA ASP A 182 4.97 5.18 1.16
C ASP A 182 5.09 6.62 0.66
N VAL A 183 6.29 6.95 0.16
CA VAL A 183 6.63 8.26 -0.40
C VAL A 183 5.70 8.68 -1.56
N ASN A 184 5.07 7.73 -2.26
CA ASN A 184 4.13 8.00 -3.34
C ASN A 184 2.81 8.60 -2.85
N TRP A 185 2.46 8.45 -1.57
CA TRP A 185 1.27 9.11 -1.00
C TRP A 185 1.39 10.64 -1.07
N LEU A 186 2.60 11.20 -1.08
CA LEU A 186 2.82 12.62 -1.34
C LEU A 186 2.37 13.02 -2.75
N LEU A 187 2.64 12.18 -3.75
CA LEU A 187 2.21 12.43 -5.13
C LEU A 187 0.70 12.23 -5.29
N GLY A 188 0.14 11.22 -4.61
CA GLY A 188 -1.31 11.03 -4.52
C GLY A 188 -2.00 12.28 -3.98
N LEU A 189 -1.54 12.78 -2.82
CA LEU A 189 -2.05 14.02 -2.24
C LEU A 189 -1.78 15.25 -3.14
N ALA A 190 -0.60 15.37 -3.75
CA ALA A 190 -0.30 16.46 -4.68
C ALA A 190 -1.28 16.49 -5.87
N SER A 191 -1.62 15.33 -6.43
CA SER A 191 -2.60 15.21 -7.52
C SER A 191 -3.97 15.75 -7.09
N THR A 192 -4.43 15.42 -5.88
CA THR A 192 -5.72 15.91 -5.36
C THR A 192 -5.74 17.42 -5.17
N PHE A 193 -4.64 18.02 -4.70
CA PHE A 193 -4.53 19.48 -4.62
C PHE A 193 -4.49 20.14 -5.98
N ARG A 194 -3.85 19.50 -6.96
CA ARG A 194 -3.84 19.95 -8.35
C ARG A 194 -5.24 19.98 -8.95
N HIS A 195 -6.08 18.97 -8.68
CA HIS A 195 -7.49 18.98 -9.12
C HIS A 195 -8.27 20.18 -8.56
N THR A 196 -7.94 20.61 -7.33
CA THR A 196 -8.51 21.81 -6.71
C THR A 196 -7.73 23.10 -7.01
N GLN A 197 -6.82 23.09 -7.98
CA GLN A 197 -5.98 24.23 -8.40
C GLN A 197 -5.10 24.84 -7.28
N GLN A 198 -4.81 24.08 -6.22
CA GLN A 198 -3.90 24.47 -5.15
C GLN A 198 -2.44 24.15 -5.54
N PHE A 199 -1.90 24.90 -6.50
CA PHE A 199 -0.59 24.62 -7.11
C PHE A 199 0.59 24.78 -6.14
N ASP A 200 0.50 25.66 -5.14
CA ASP A 200 1.51 25.80 -4.09
C ASP A 200 1.68 24.51 -3.27
N LYS A 201 0.55 23.90 -2.86
CA LYS A 201 0.54 22.61 -2.14
C LYS A 201 1.00 21.48 -3.05
N THR A 202 0.57 21.49 -4.31
CA THR A 202 1.00 20.53 -5.34
C THR A 202 2.52 20.54 -5.49
N TYR A 203 3.11 21.74 -5.64
CA TYR A 203 4.55 21.93 -5.75
C TYR A 203 5.27 21.41 -4.50
N MET A 204 4.84 21.84 -3.31
CA MET A 204 5.49 21.48 -2.04
C MET A 204 5.54 19.96 -1.82
N LEU A 205 4.41 19.28 -2.02
CA LEU A 205 4.32 17.83 -1.86
C LEU A 205 5.13 17.07 -2.91
N THR A 206 5.11 17.53 -4.16
CA THR A 206 5.93 16.97 -5.24
C THR A 206 7.42 17.15 -4.93
N LYS A 207 7.82 18.32 -4.43
CA LYS A 207 9.19 18.59 -3.99
C LYS A 207 9.60 17.67 -2.84
N ALA A 208 8.74 17.47 -1.84
CA ALA A 208 9.02 16.58 -0.72
C ALA A 208 9.26 15.14 -1.18
N ASN A 209 8.44 14.64 -2.11
CA ASN A 209 8.65 13.33 -2.74
C ASN A 209 10.01 13.26 -3.47
N LEU A 210 10.36 14.28 -4.27
CA LEU A 210 11.61 14.33 -5.03
C LEU A 210 12.85 14.35 -4.11
N LEU A 211 12.78 15.07 -2.98
CA LEU A 211 13.85 15.11 -1.98
C LEU A 211 14.06 13.74 -1.31
N LEU A 212 12.98 13.00 -1.06
CA LEU A 212 13.04 11.67 -0.45
C LEU A 212 13.52 10.59 -1.44
N THR A 213 13.06 10.64 -2.69
CA THR A 213 13.37 9.64 -3.71
C THR A 213 14.68 9.93 -4.46
N GLN A 214 15.20 11.15 -4.37
CA GLN A 214 16.38 11.63 -5.11
C GLN A 214 16.24 11.47 -6.63
N GLN A 215 15.01 11.40 -7.14
CA GLN A 215 14.75 11.29 -8.57
C GLN A 215 15.13 12.59 -9.29
N LYS A 216 15.69 12.46 -10.49
CA LYS A 216 15.97 13.60 -11.37
C LYS A 216 14.64 14.21 -11.84
N TYR A 217 14.55 15.53 -11.83
CA TYR A 217 13.38 16.27 -12.29
C TYR A 217 13.78 17.51 -13.09
N SER A 218 12.82 18.06 -13.84
CA SER A 218 12.98 19.34 -14.53
C SER A 218 12.55 20.47 -13.60
N GLU A 219 13.51 21.31 -13.20
CA GLU A 219 13.22 22.48 -12.37
C GLU A 219 12.26 23.45 -13.08
N ASP A 220 12.43 23.65 -14.38
CA ASP A 220 11.55 24.51 -15.18
C ASP A 220 10.10 24.03 -15.16
N LYS A 221 9.86 22.72 -15.29
CA LYS A 221 8.50 22.15 -15.20
C LYS A 221 7.89 22.33 -13.81
N MET A 222 8.69 22.20 -12.76
CA MET A 222 8.24 22.44 -11.39
C MET A 222 7.93 23.92 -11.16
N LEU A 223 8.79 24.83 -11.62
CA LEU A 223 8.60 26.28 -11.50
C LEU A 223 7.40 26.78 -12.32
N ALA A 224 7.07 26.12 -13.44
CA ALA A 224 5.91 26.45 -14.23
C ALA A 224 4.59 26.31 -13.45
N LEU A 225 4.51 25.40 -12.46
CA LEU A 225 3.35 25.27 -11.56
C LEU A 225 3.10 26.56 -10.76
N LEU A 226 4.15 27.35 -10.53
CA LEU A 226 4.13 28.57 -9.72
C LEU A 226 4.28 29.83 -10.59
N SER A 227 3.95 29.73 -11.88
CA SER A 227 4.13 30.83 -12.85
C SER A 227 5.57 31.40 -12.85
N ASN A 228 6.56 30.51 -12.68
CA ASN A 228 7.99 30.84 -12.60
C ASN A 228 8.41 31.71 -11.39
N ASN A 229 7.59 31.76 -10.33
CA ASN A 229 7.92 32.49 -9.11
C ASN A 229 8.99 31.76 -8.27
N LYS A 230 10.26 32.09 -8.50
CA LYS A 230 11.42 31.50 -7.80
C LYS A 230 11.44 31.81 -6.30
N THR A 231 10.95 32.97 -5.88
CA THR A 231 10.90 33.35 -4.46
C THR A 231 9.90 32.48 -3.70
N LEU A 232 8.72 32.26 -4.28
CA LEU A 232 7.72 31.35 -3.73
C LEU A 232 8.24 29.91 -3.71
N ALA A 233 8.86 29.46 -4.80
CA ALA A 233 9.49 28.14 -4.89
C ALA A 233 10.50 27.90 -3.75
N ALA A 234 11.41 28.85 -3.51
CA ALA A 234 12.40 28.76 -2.43
C ALA A 234 11.75 28.70 -1.02
N LYS A 235 10.60 29.36 -0.84
CA LYS A 235 9.81 29.24 0.41
C LYS A 235 9.17 27.87 0.53
N LEU A 236 8.57 27.34 -0.55
CA LEU A 236 7.92 26.04 -0.56
C LEU A 236 8.91 24.88 -0.44
N ASP A 237 10.13 25.02 -0.95
CA ASP A 237 11.23 24.06 -0.76
C ASP A 237 11.55 23.88 0.75
N LYS A 238 11.52 24.98 1.52
CA LYS A 238 11.69 24.91 2.99
C LYS A 238 10.50 24.22 3.67
N TYR A 239 9.28 24.43 3.16
CA TYR A 239 8.08 23.75 3.67
C TYR A 239 8.12 22.25 3.36
N ALA A 240 8.62 21.87 2.18
CA ALA A 240 8.83 20.48 1.80
C ALA A 240 9.82 19.80 2.75
N GLN A 241 10.93 20.45 3.08
CA GLN A 241 11.87 19.94 4.08
C GLN A 241 11.22 19.82 5.46
N THR A 242 10.45 20.82 5.88
CA THR A 242 9.71 20.80 7.16
C THR A 242 8.72 19.63 7.22
N LEU A 243 8.04 19.32 6.12
CA LEU A 243 7.17 18.15 6.01
C LEU A 243 7.95 16.85 6.21
N ILE A 244 9.07 16.70 5.49
CA ILE A 244 9.92 15.51 5.60
C ILE A 244 10.40 15.31 7.04
N ASP A 245 10.89 16.37 7.67
CA ASP A 245 11.37 16.32 9.04
C ASP A 245 10.24 15.96 10.01
N ALA A 246 9.03 16.50 9.78
CA ALA A 246 7.88 16.22 10.63
C ALA A 246 7.38 14.76 10.51
N LEU A 247 7.43 14.19 9.30
CA LEU A 247 7.12 12.78 9.07
C LEU A 247 8.17 11.88 9.72
N LYS A 248 9.47 12.15 9.51
CA LYS A 248 10.57 11.38 10.10
C LYS A 248 10.56 11.39 11.63
N ASN A 249 10.23 12.53 12.22
CA ASN A 249 10.19 12.69 13.67
C ASN A 249 8.86 12.26 14.30
N GLY A 250 7.89 11.77 13.51
CA GLY A 250 6.57 11.34 14.00
C GLY A 250 5.71 12.46 14.59
N ASN A 251 5.98 13.72 14.24
CA ASN A 251 5.28 14.88 14.80
C ASN A 251 4.42 15.65 13.79
N TYR A 252 4.24 15.11 12.58
CA TYR A 252 3.38 15.69 11.53
C TYR A 252 2.02 16.14 12.06
N SER A 253 1.38 15.31 12.91
CA SER A 253 0.05 15.59 13.48
C SER A 253 -0.04 16.90 14.27
N THR A 254 1.07 17.43 14.78
CA THR A 254 1.14 18.71 15.54
C THR A 254 1.87 19.83 14.79
N SER A 255 2.39 19.52 13.61
CA SER A 255 3.23 20.42 12.83
C SER A 255 2.45 21.60 12.23
N SER A 256 3.16 22.70 11.94
CA SER A 256 2.60 23.83 11.19
C SER A 256 2.23 23.46 9.75
N VAL A 257 2.94 22.50 9.15
CA VAL A 257 2.67 22.05 7.78
C VAL A 257 1.36 21.27 7.65
N ARG A 258 0.94 20.52 8.69
CA ARG A 258 -0.41 19.93 8.74
C ARG A 258 -1.48 21.00 8.62
N LYS A 259 -1.43 22.01 9.49
CA LYS A 259 -2.39 23.13 9.49
C LYS A 259 -2.44 23.86 8.15
N TRP A 260 -1.29 24.01 7.50
CA TRP A 260 -1.20 24.63 6.18
C TRP A 260 -1.80 23.75 5.06
N LEU A 261 -1.68 22.43 5.16
CA LEU A 261 -2.21 21.49 4.19
C LEU A 261 -3.72 21.26 4.32
N GLU A 262 -4.31 21.48 5.51
CA GLU A 262 -5.75 21.29 5.73
C GLU A 262 -6.61 21.96 4.63
N PRO A 263 -7.63 21.25 4.08
CA PRO A 263 -8.56 21.84 3.14
C PRO A 263 -9.30 23.00 3.81
N ALA A 264 -9.63 24.05 3.06
CA ALA A 264 -10.51 25.09 3.58
C ALA A 264 -11.86 24.47 4.01
N PRO A 265 -12.51 24.97 5.08
CA PRO A 265 -13.82 24.48 5.49
C PRO A 265 -14.80 24.53 4.31
N GLN A 266 -15.47 23.40 4.02
CA GLN A 266 -16.56 23.40 3.06
C GLN A 266 -17.71 24.24 3.64
N ILE A 267 -18.09 25.32 2.95
CA ILE A 267 -19.45 25.82 3.07
C ILE A 267 -20.28 24.85 2.23
N LEU A 268 -20.87 23.85 2.87
CA LEU A 268 -21.88 23.01 2.22
C LEU A 268 -22.98 23.97 1.71
N PRO A 269 -23.36 23.94 0.42
CA PRO A 269 -24.58 24.60 -0.02
C PRO A 269 -25.72 24.02 0.84
N ALA A 270 -26.51 24.90 1.46
CA ALA A 270 -27.73 24.48 2.13
C ALA A 270 -28.53 23.60 1.16
N GLU A 271 -28.95 22.42 1.61
CA GLU A 271 -29.88 21.58 0.87
C GLU A 271 -31.08 22.46 0.50
N THR A 272 -31.18 22.81 -0.78
CA THR A 272 -32.41 23.34 -1.34
C THR A 272 -33.41 22.20 -1.30
N ILE A 273 -34.23 22.18 -0.26
CA ILE A 273 -35.47 21.42 -0.21
C ILE A 273 -36.35 21.98 -1.33
N THR A 274 -36.22 21.41 -2.52
CA THR A 274 -37.23 21.57 -3.57
C THR A 274 -38.44 20.76 -3.13
N THR A 275 -39.41 21.44 -2.52
CA THR A 275 -40.76 20.91 -2.35
C THR A 275 -41.36 20.73 -3.73
N GLU A 276 -41.35 19.50 -4.23
CA GLU A 276 -42.10 19.12 -5.43
C GLU A 276 -43.60 19.19 -5.09
N PRO A 277 -44.43 19.88 -5.90
CA PRO A 277 -45.85 19.99 -5.62
C PRO A 277 -46.56 18.66 -5.87
N VAL A 278 -47.33 18.22 -4.88
CA VAL A 278 -48.26 17.09 -4.97
C VAL A 278 -49.29 17.39 -6.07
N PRO A 279 -49.46 16.55 -7.10
CA PRO A 279 -50.49 16.75 -8.10
C PRO A 279 -51.88 16.52 -7.49
N GLU A 280 -52.75 17.49 -7.70
CA GLU A 280 -54.16 17.46 -7.31
C GLU A 280 -54.99 16.82 -8.43
N LYS A 281 -55.79 15.80 -8.05
CA LYS A 281 -56.75 14.96 -8.80
C LYS A 281 -56.22 13.75 -9.58
#